data_AF-A0A928ESD2-F1
#
_entry.id   AF-A0A928ESD2-F1
#
_cell.length_a   1.000
_cell.length_b   1.000
_cell.length_c   1.000
_cell.angle_alpha   90.00
_cell.angle_beta   90.00
_cell.angle_gamma   90.00
#
_symmetry.space_group_name_H-M   'P 1'
#
loop_
_entity.id
_entity.type
_entity.pdbx_description
1 polymer ?
#
loop_
_entity_poly.entity_id
_entity_poly.type
_entity_poly.pdbx_seq_one_letter_code
_entity_poly.pdbx_strand_id
1 'polypeptide(L)'
;MSCKILRRLCALASVLLLLCASVSAYEDIDKDGFAETSAVSSPVRVPSRLPIAGQLEGTFVDELGVVYALSETEAVVIGYDDNLPLLTLPDTCQGLPVTAIAESAFASKVKLTEIVLPESVKTIEKEAFAFASSLREVTLPEGLTVLPDGCFLGCDSLRTVALPSSLTEIGPSAFEGCLRLRKLAVPASVSKIADDAFAGCEALILDCESNAMAAAFAEAHSIDTSFFTTSTFVLLLAVALTLPLFLLLLLARCLYRRSKKSK
;
A
#
# COMPACT_ATOMS: atom_id res chain seq x y z
N MET A 1 25.47 17.95 46.52
CA MET A 1 24.33 17.96 45.58
C MET A 1 24.35 16.74 44.63
N SER A 2 24.79 15.55 45.06
CA SER A 2 25.13 14.45 44.13
C SER A 2 24.17 13.25 44.15
N CYS A 3 23.20 13.22 45.08
CA CYS A 3 22.35 12.03 45.28
C CYS A 3 20.94 12.16 44.64
N LYS A 4 20.43 13.38 44.44
CA LYS A 4 19.09 13.62 43.83
C LYS A 4 19.09 13.48 42.30
N ILE A 5 20.21 13.80 41.64
CA ILE A 5 20.38 13.67 40.18
C ILE A 5 20.59 12.20 39.79
N LEU A 6 21.40 11.47 40.56
CA LEU A 6 21.65 10.03 40.34
C LEU A 6 20.37 9.19 40.52
N ARG A 7 19.52 9.52 41.51
CA ARG A 7 18.21 8.86 41.69
C ARG A 7 17.22 9.17 40.55
N ARG A 8 17.29 10.35 39.93
CA ARG A 8 16.47 10.70 38.76
C ARG A 8 16.97 10.02 37.48
N LEU A 9 18.28 9.84 37.33
CA LEU A 9 18.90 9.07 36.24
C LEU A 9 18.60 7.57 36.30
N CYS A 10 18.63 6.97 37.50
CA CYS A 10 18.20 5.57 37.67
C CYS A 10 16.71 5.38 37.42
N ALA A 11 15.86 6.34 37.82
CA ALA A 11 14.42 6.30 37.56
C ALA A 11 14.09 6.41 36.05
N LEU A 12 14.83 7.25 35.31
CA LEU A 12 14.70 7.35 33.85
C LEU A 12 15.17 6.08 33.13
N ALA A 13 16.25 5.45 33.61
CA ALA A 13 16.73 4.18 33.04
C ALA A 13 15.76 3.01 33.28
N SER A 14 15.07 2.97 34.43
CA SER A 14 14.04 1.96 34.71
C SER A 14 12.76 2.16 33.90
N VAL A 15 12.37 3.41 33.62
CA VAL A 15 11.23 3.72 32.73
C VAL A 15 11.55 3.35 31.28
N LEU A 16 12.80 3.54 30.84
CA LEU A 16 13.26 3.13 29.51
C LEU A 16 13.27 1.60 29.33
N LEU A 17 13.62 0.84 30.38
CA LEU A 17 13.58 -0.63 30.37
C LEU A 17 12.14 -1.18 30.40
N LEU A 18 11.20 -0.46 31.03
CA LEU A 18 9.77 -0.80 31.02
C LEU A 18 9.12 -0.57 29.65
N LEU A 19 9.55 0.44 28.89
CA LEU A 19 9.10 0.70 27.52
C LEU A 19 9.63 -0.33 26.50
N CYS A 20 10.78 -0.96 26.77
CA CYS A 20 11.28 -2.07 25.95
C CYS A 20 10.53 -3.39 26.19
N ALA A 21 9.92 -3.59 27.35
CA ALA A 21 9.19 -4.82 27.68
C ALA A 21 7.79 -4.90 27.03
N SER A 22 7.18 -3.76 26.67
CA SER A 22 5.88 -3.72 25.98
C SER A 22 5.95 -4.06 24.49
N VAL A 23 7.15 -4.19 23.91
CA VAL A 23 7.35 -4.50 22.48
C VAL A 23 7.34 -6.01 22.20
N SER A 24 7.28 -6.87 23.23
CA SER A 24 7.38 -8.34 23.07
C SER A 24 6.05 -9.10 23.26
N ALA A 25 4.90 -8.43 23.29
CA ALA A 25 3.61 -9.11 23.46
C ALA A 25 2.61 -8.60 22.42
N TYR A 26 2.79 -9.02 21.17
CA TYR A 26 1.76 -8.91 20.14
C TYR A 26 1.80 -10.15 19.26
N GLU A 27 1.54 -11.30 19.86
CA GLU A 27 1.16 -12.53 19.18
C GLU A 27 -0.22 -12.96 19.69
N ASP A 28 -1.06 -13.40 18.75
CA ASP A 28 -2.32 -14.16 18.87
C ASP A 28 -3.59 -13.49 19.43
N ILE A 29 -4.46 -13.02 18.51
CA ILE A 29 -5.94 -12.87 18.58
C ILE A 29 -6.42 -12.67 17.11
N ASP A 30 -7.40 -13.31 16.49
CA ASP A 30 -8.29 -14.42 16.79
C ASP A 30 -8.87 -14.97 15.45
N LYS A 31 -9.51 -16.14 15.56
CA LYS A 31 -10.53 -16.65 14.65
C LYS A 31 -11.83 -15.85 14.82
N ASP A 32 -12.55 -15.57 13.73
CA ASP A 32 -14.01 -15.59 13.55
C ASP A 32 -14.28 -14.99 12.14
N GLY A 33 -15.03 -15.59 11.23
CA GLY A 33 -16.48 -15.81 11.30
C GLY A 33 -17.19 -14.80 10.38
N PHE A 34 -17.10 -14.94 9.05
CA PHE A 34 -17.75 -14.03 8.09
C PHE A 34 -19.06 -14.61 7.55
N ALA A 35 -20.13 -13.84 7.71
CA ALA A 35 -21.45 -14.12 7.15
C ALA A 35 -21.51 -13.64 5.70
N GLU A 36 -21.98 -14.53 4.83
CA GLU A 36 -22.23 -14.29 3.40
C GLU A 36 -23.41 -13.34 3.20
N THR A 37 -23.28 -12.37 2.30
CA THR A 37 -24.42 -11.71 1.65
C THR A 37 -24.32 -11.85 0.14
N SER A 38 -25.44 -12.28 -0.43
CA SER A 38 -25.64 -12.81 -1.77
C SER A 38 -25.46 -11.76 -2.88
N ALA A 39 -24.59 -12.08 -3.85
CA ALA A 39 -24.44 -11.34 -5.09
C ALA A 39 -25.63 -11.58 -6.04
N VAL A 40 -26.18 -10.49 -6.59
CA VAL A 40 -27.11 -10.52 -7.73
C VAL A 40 -26.28 -10.23 -8.99
N SER A 41 -26.03 -11.27 -9.79
CA SER A 41 -25.35 -11.15 -11.09
C SER A 41 -26.27 -10.42 -12.08
N SER A 42 -25.99 -9.15 -12.35
CA SER A 42 -26.58 -8.42 -13.46
C SER A 42 -25.75 -8.67 -14.73
N PRO A 43 -26.37 -8.71 -15.93
CA PRO A 43 -25.66 -8.92 -17.19
C PRO A 43 -24.66 -7.79 -17.46
N VAL A 44 -23.47 -8.15 -17.95
CA VAL A 44 -22.39 -7.23 -18.35
C VAL A 44 -22.93 -6.25 -19.39
N ARG A 45 -23.07 -4.98 -19.00
CA ARG A 45 -23.50 -3.89 -19.88
C ARG A 45 -22.27 -3.34 -20.58
N VAL A 46 -22.29 -3.28 -21.92
CA VAL A 46 -21.23 -2.61 -22.67
C VAL A 46 -21.16 -1.15 -22.20
N PRO A 47 -20.01 -0.65 -21.70
CA PRO A 47 -19.92 0.70 -21.16
C PRO A 47 -20.23 1.74 -22.25
N SER A 48 -20.92 2.81 -21.88
CA SER A 48 -21.38 3.86 -22.81
C SER A 48 -20.25 4.66 -23.48
N ARG A 49 -19.02 4.50 -22.99
CA ARG A 49 -17.81 5.07 -23.58
C ARG A 49 -16.66 4.10 -23.33
N LEU A 50 -16.10 3.54 -24.39
CA LEU A 50 -14.93 2.67 -24.32
C LEU A 50 -13.66 3.53 -24.47
N PRO A 51 -12.53 3.16 -23.83
CA PRO A 51 -11.26 3.90 -23.89
C PRO A 51 -10.58 3.87 -25.27
N ILE A 52 -11.25 3.35 -26.29
CA ILE A 52 -10.66 2.99 -27.57
C ILE A 52 -10.47 4.24 -28.45
N ALA A 53 -9.27 4.37 -29.02
CA ALA A 53 -9.01 5.32 -30.10
C ALA A 53 -9.40 4.70 -31.46
N GLY A 54 -10.68 4.72 -31.83
CA GLY A 54 -11.13 4.20 -33.13
C GLY A 54 -12.56 3.68 -33.14
N GLN A 55 -12.99 3.17 -34.30
CA GLN A 55 -14.28 2.52 -34.46
C GLN A 55 -14.21 1.08 -33.94
N LEU A 56 -15.19 0.67 -33.15
CA LEU A 56 -15.30 -0.70 -32.64
C LEU A 56 -15.53 -1.69 -33.78
N GLU A 57 -14.69 -2.71 -33.88
CA GLU A 57 -14.83 -3.78 -34.85
C GLU A 57 -15.72 -4.93 -34.32
N GLY A 58 -15.80 -5.08 -32.99
CA GLY A 58 -16.67 -6.08 -32.37
C GLY A 58 -16.29 -6.40 -30.94
N THR A 59 -16.90 -7.48 -30.42
CA THR A 59 -16.54 -8.08 -29.13
C THR A 59 -16.08 -9.52 -29.35
N PHE A 60 -15.12 -9.95 -28.54
CA PHE A 60 -14.57 -11.31 -28.56
C PHE A 60 -14.54 -11.86 -27.13
N VAL A 61 -14.88 -13.14 -26.95
CA VAL A 61 -14.77 -13.81 -25.66
C VAL A 61 -13.78 -14.95 -25.83
N ASP A 62 -12.74 -14.98 -25.01
CA ASP A 62 -11.74 -16.04 -25.06
C ASP A 62 -12.20 -17.30 -24.30
N GLU A 63 -11.36 -18.35 -24.32
CA GLU A 63 -11.63 -19.61 -23.63
C GLU A 63 -11.60 -19.47 -22.09
N LEU A 64 -11.02 -18.39 -21.57
CA LEU A 64 -10.98 -18.08 -20.13
C LEU A 64 -12.23 -17.33 -19.66
N GLY A 65 -13.08 -16.85 -20.59
CA GLY A 65 -14.27 -16.05 -20.32
C GLY A 65 -13.98 -14.56 -20.15
N VAL A 66 -12.83 -14.09 -20.66
CA VAL A 66 -12.52 -12.66 -20.73
C VAL A 66 -13.19 -12.08 -21.96
N VAL A 67 -13.94 -10.99 -21.76
CA VAL A 67 -14.66 -10.29 -22.81
C VAL A 67 -13.82 -9.10 -23.25
N TYR A 68 -13.51 -9.06 -24.54
CA TYR A 68 -12.72 -8.02 -25.18
C TYR A 68 -13.59 -7.19 -26.12
N ALA A 69 -13.38 -5.88 -26.14
CA ALA A 69 -13.75 -5.01 -27.25
C ALA A 69 -12.54 -4.85 -28.17
N LEU A 70 -12.73 -5.04 -29.47
CA LEU A 70 -11.68 -4.95 -30.47
C LEU A 70 -11.82 -3.67 -31.30
N SER A 71 -10.68 -3.06 -31.61
CA SER A 71 -10.54 -1.99 -32.60
C SER A 71 -9.53 -2.39 -33.67
N GLU A 72 -9.29 -1.52 -34.64
CA GLU A 72 -8.26 -1.73 -35.67
C GLU A 72 -6.84 -1.88 -35.09
N THR A 73 -6.57 -1.42 -33.86
CA THR A 73 -5.21 -1.30 -33.32
C THR A 73 -4.99 -1.92 -31.94
N GLU A 74 -6.06 -2.23 -31.21
CA GLU A 74 -5.96 -2.69 -29.82
C GLU A 74 -7.16 -3.52 -29.39
N ALA A 75 -6.94 -4.31 -28.34
CA ALA A 75 -7.97 -5.03 -27.60
C ALA A 75 -8.10 -4.43 -26.19
N VAL A 76 -9.33 -4.21 -25.75
CA VAL A 76 -9.64 -3.70 -24.41
C VAL A 76 -10.45 -4.75 -23.67
N VAL A 77 -10.05 -5.08 -22.45
CA VAL A 77 -10.84 -5.97 -21.59
C VAL A 77 -12.04 -5.20 -21.05
N ILE A 78 -13.25 -5.66 -21.35
CA ILE A 78 -14.51 -5.00 -20.98
C ILE A 78 -15.37 -5.82 -20.02
N GLY A 79 -14.95 -7.05 -19.71
CA GLY A 79 -15.70 -7.93 -18.84
C GLY A 79 -14.98 -9.24 -18.60
N TYR A 80 -15.47 -9.96 -17.59
CA TYR A 80 -14.99 -11.29 -17.24
C TYR A 80 -16.13 -12.12 -16.64
N ASP A 81 -16.31 -13.36 -17.09
CA ASP A 81 -17.43 -14.21 -16.67
C ASP A 81 -17.20 -14.95 -15.33
N ASP A 82 -16.16 -14.59 -14.57
CA ASP A 82 -15.84 -15.15 -13.23
C ASP A 82 -15.69 -16.69 -13.23
N ASN A 83 -15.00 -17.20 -14.25
CA ASN A 83 -14.85 -18.63 -14.50
C ASN A 83 -13.72 -19.29 -13.70
N LEU A 84 -12.67 -18.53 -13.36
CA LEU A 84 -11.41 -19.06 -12.83
C LEU A 84 -10.97 -18.27 -11.59
N PRO A 85 -10.33 -18.95 -10.61
CA PRO A 85 -9.74 -18.28 -9.46
C PRO A 85 -8.40 -17.60 -9.75
N LEU A 86 -7.70 -18.05 -10.80
CA LEU A 86 -6.44 -17.47 -11.27
C LEU A 86 -6.61 -17.09 -12.73
N LEU A 87 -6.31 -15.84 -13.05
CA LEU A 87 -6.39 -15.33 -14.42
C LEU A 87 -5.07 -14.65 -14.81
N THR A 88 -4.46 -15.13 -15.89
CA THR A 88 -3.34 -14.44 -16.55
C THR A 88 -3.84 -13.91 -17.88
N LEU A 89 -3.91 -12.60 -18.02
CA LEU A 89 -4.33 -11.97 -19.27
C LEU A 89 -3.18 -12.03 -20.30
N PRO A 90 -3.46 -12.37 -21.56
CA PRO A 90 -2.44 -12.40 -22.60
C PRO A 90 -2.05 -10.98 -23.06
N ASP A 91 -0.80 -10.79 -23.49
CA ASP A 91 -0.36 -9.50 -24.08
C ASP A 91 -1.10 -9.15 -25.38
N THR A 92 -1.68 -10.15 -26.05
CA THR A 92 -2.42 -9.95 -27.30
C THR A 92 -3.71 -10.76 -27.33
N CYS A 93 -4.72 -10.21 -27.99
CA CYS A 93 -5.99 -10.86 -28.30
C CYS A 93 -6.27 -10.67 -29.80
N GLN A 94 -6.49 -11.76 -30.54
CA GLN A 94 -6.68 -11.72 -32.00
C GLN A 94 -5.55 -10.98 -32.76
N GLY A 95 -4.32 -11.06 -32.26
CA GLY A 95 -3.15 -10.37 -32.83
C GLY A 95 -3.06 -8.87 -32.50
N LEU A 96 -4.04 -8.32 -31.77
CA LEU A 96 -4.04 -6.94 -31.28
C LEU A 96 -3.49 -6.89 -29.84
N PRO A 97 -2.68 -5.88 -29.47
CA PRO A 97 -2.20 -5.73 -28.10
C PRO A 97 -3.36 -5.48 -27.13
N VAL A 98 -3.32 -6.10 -25.95
CA VAL A 98 -4.27 -5.80 -24.87
C VAL A 98 -3.77 -4.57 -24.13
N THR A 99 -4.41 -3.42 -24.36
CA THR A 99 -3.87 -2.11 -23.91
C THR A 99 -4.59 -1.52 -22.72
N ALA A 100 -5.83 -1.95 -22.44
CA ALA A 100 -6.66 -1.34 -21.42
C ALA A 100 -7.58 -2.33 -20.72
N ILE A 101 -7.88 -2.02 -19.46
CA ILE A 101 -8.95 -2.64 -18.66
C ILE A 101 -10.04 -1.58 -18.46
N ALA A 102 -11.24 -1.84 -18.99
CA ALA A 102 -12.35 -0.90 -18.96
C ALA A 102 -13.04 -0.83 -17.59
N GLU A 103 -13.89 0.19 -17.45
CA GLU A 103 -14.66 0.45 -16.24
C GLU A 103 -15.41 -0.82 -15.79
N SER A 104 -15.24 -1.18 -14.52
CA SER A 104 -15.92 -2.33 -13.90
C SER A 104 -15.68 -3.71 -14.57
N ALA A 105 -14.67 -3.88 -15.43
CA ALA A 105 -14.48 -5.13 -16.19
C ALA A 105 -14.37 -6.39 -15.29
N PHE A 106 -13.75 -6.25 -14.12
CA PHE A 106 -13.61 -7.27 -13.09
C PHE A 106 -14.34 -6.90 -11.78
N ALA A 107 -15.35 -6.04 -11.85
CA ALA A 107 -16.12 -5.70 -10.66
C ALA A 107 -16.97 -6.90 -10.18
N SER A 108 -17.05 -7.08 -8.85
CA SER A 108 -17.82 -8.12 -8.17
C SER A 108 -17.47 -9.56 -8.59
N LYS A 109 -16.23 -9.80 -9.02
CA LYS A 109 -15.73 -11.14 -9.36
C LYS A 109 -15.31 -11.85 -8.08
N VAL A 110 -16.21 -12.68 -7.57
CA VAL A 110 -16.10 -13.31 -6.25
C VAL A 110 -15.33 -14.62 -6.29
N LYS A 111 -15.06 -15.19 -7.47
CA LYS A 111 -14.19 -16.36 -7.59
C LYS A 111 -12.75 -15.99 -7.90
N LEU A 112 -12.52 -14.87 -8.58
CA LEU A 112 -11.18 -14.37 -8.90
C LEU A 112 -10.38 -14.10 -7.62
N THR A 113 -9.30 -14.86 -7.42
CA THR A 113 -8.39 -14.73 -6.27
C THR A 113 -7.05 -14.11 -6.64
N GLU A 114 -6.61 -14.26 -7.88
CA GLU A 114 -5.35 -13.73 -8.38
C GLU A 114 -5.52 -13.33 -9.85
N ILE A 115 -4.98 -12.16 -10.21
CA ILE A 115 -4.89 -11.72 -11.60
C ILE A 115 -3.51 -11.17 -11.93
N VAL A 116 -2.99 -11.58 -13.08
CA VAL A 116 -1.76 -11.06 -13.67
C VAL A 116 -2.12 -10.28 -14.93
N LEU A 117 -1.89 -8.97 -14.89
CA LEU A 117 -2.08 -8.08 -16.05
C LEU A 117 -0.82 -8.10 -16.94
N PRO A 118 -0.97 -8.12 -18.28
CA PRO A 118 0.14 -8.10 -19.20
C PRO A 118 0.81 -6.72 -19.23
N GLU A 119 2.10 -6.68 -19.55
CA GLU A 119 2.89 -5.44 -19.68
C GLU A 119 2.38 -4.52 -20.81
N SER A 120 1.59 -5.07 -21.74
CA SER A 120 0.93 -4.29 -22.79
C SER A 120 -0.17 -3.36 -22.26
N VAL A 121 -0.71 -3.61 -21.06
CA VAL A 121 -1.76 -2.77 -20.45
C VAL A 121 -1.16 -1.46 -19.97
N LYS A 122 -1.71 -0.36 -20.49
CA LYS A 122 -1.30 1.01 -20.20
C LYS A 122 -2.32 1.76 -19.35
N THR A 123 -3.59 1.38 -19.45
CA THR A 123 -4.69 2.07 -18.79
C THR A 123 -5.60 1.10 -18.06
N ILE A 124 -5.99 1.48 -16.85
CA ILE A 124 -7.05 0.83 -16.07
C ILE A 124 -8.07 1.92 -15.78
N GLU A 125 -9.35 1.63 -16.02
CA GLU A 125 -10.44 2.56 -15.79
C GLU A 125 -11.10 2.37 -14.41
N LYS A 126 -12.01 3.28 -14.10
CA LYS A 126 -12.70 3.36 -12.81
C LYS A 126 -13.30 2.01 -12.39
N GLU A 127 -13.18 1.69 -11.10
CA GLU A 127 -13.82 0.53 -10.49
C GLU A 127 -13.48 -0.83 -11.15
N ALA A 128 -12.38 -0.91 -11.92
CA ALA A 128 -12.04 -2.11 -12.70
C ALA A 128 -12.08 -3.41 -11.90
N PHE A 129 -11.69 -3.41 -10.61
CA PHE A 129 -11.72 -4.56 -9.70
C PHE A 129 -12.63 -4.35 -8.49
N ALA A 130 -13.53 -3.36 -8.52
CA ALA A 130 -14.36 -3.02 -7.36
C ALA A 130 -15.19 -4.22 -6.88
N PHE A 131 -15.20 -4.49 -5.59
CA PHE A 131 -15.90 -5.56 -4.90
C PHE A 131 -15.51 -6.98 -5.34
N ALA A 132 -14.32 -7.16 -5.93
CA ALA A 132 -13.72 -8.48 -6.12
C ALA A 132 -13.25 -9.04 -4.76
N SER A 133 -14.21 -9.40 -3.90
CA SER A 133 -14.00 -9.68 -2.47
C SER A 133 -13.09 -10.88 -2.17
N SER A 134 -12.86 -11.75 -3.16
CA SER A 134 -11.92 -12.89 -3.06
C SER A 134 -10.53 -12.57 -3.60
N LEU A 135 -10.33 -11.43 -4.26
CA LEU A 135 -9.06 -11.03 -4.86
C LEU A 135 -8.03 -10.81 -3.77
N ARG A 136 -6.92 -11.57 -3.81
CA ARG A 136 -5.85 -11.57 -2.81
C ARG A 136 -4.59 -10.91 -3.32
N GLU A 137 -4.33 -11.09 -4.61
CA GLU A 137 -3.10 -10.67 -5.27
C GLU A 137 -3.40 -10.17 -6.68
N VAL A 138 -2.72 -9.09 -7.05
CA VAL A 138 -2.83 -8.44 -8.36
C VAL A 138 -1.42 -8.08 -8.78
N THR A 139 -1.00 -8.58 -9.95
CA THR A 139 0.23 -8.11 -10.59
C THR A 139 -0.14 -7.01 -11.59
N LEU A 140 0.27 -5.78 -11.25
CA LEU A 140 0.11 -4.60 -12.09
C LEU A 140 1.27 -4.50 -13.10
N PRO A 141 1.03 -3.98 -14.32
CA PRO A 141 2.10 -3.81 -15.29
C PRO A 141 2.99 -2.62 -14.94
N GLU A 142 4.29 -2.71 -15.22
CA GLU A 142 5.26 -1.66 -14.86
C GLU A 142 5.03 -0.35 -15.61
N GLY A 143 4.28 -0.37 -16.71
CA GLY A 143 3.92 0.82 -17.50
C GLY A 143 2.73 1.64 -16.99
N LEU A 144 2.05 1.20 -15.92
CA LEU A 144 0.84 1.84 -15.41
C LEU A 144 1.14 3.12 -14.63
N THR A 145 0.60 4.26 -15.09
CA THR A 145 0.88 5.58 -14.51
C THR A 145 -0.17 6.07 -13.51
N VAL A 146 -1.39 5.53 -13.54
CA VAL A 146 -2.51 5.96 -12.70
C VAL A 146 -3.28 4.74 -12.17
N LEU A 147 -3.56 4.73 -10.87
CA LEU A 147 -4.61 3.90 -10.28
C LEU A 147 -5.89 4.74 -10.21
N PRO A 148 -6.95 4.38 -10.96
CA PRO A 148 -8.14 5.20 -11.09
C PRO A 148 -9.02 5.14 -9.84
N ASP A 149 -10.06 5.99 -9.85
CA ASP A 149 -11.13 6.01 -8.85
C ASP A 149 -11.68 4.59 -8.59
N GLY A 150 -11.71 4.19 -7.33
CA GLY A 150 -12.32 2.93 -6.88
C GLY A 150 -11.70 1.66 -7.44
N CYS A 151 -10.47 1.71 -8.00
CA CYS A 151 -9.86 0.57 -8.72
C CYS A 151 -9.99 -0.77 -7.98
N PHE A 152 -9.70 -0.80 -6.68
CA PHE A 152 -9.80 -1.94 -5.77
C PHE A 152 -10.79 -1.71 -4.61
N LEU A 153 -11.78 -0.82 -4.80
CA LEU A 153 -12.81 -0.54 -3.80
C LEU A 153 -13.45 -1.85 -3.28
N GLY A 154 -13.48 -2.09 -1.98
CA GLY A 154 -14.11 -3.27 -1.37
C GLY A 154 -13.44 -4.62 -1.71
N CYS A 155 -12.17 -4.63 -2.09
CA CYS A 155 -11.39 -5.87 -2.24
C CYS A 155 -10.94 -6.40 -0.87
N ASP A 156 -11.89 -6.89 -0.06
CA ASP A 156 -11.67 -7.26 1.35
C ASP A 156 -10.56 -8.29 1.57
N SER A 157 -10.30 -9.16 0.59
CA SER A 157 -9.27 -10.21 0.65
C SER A 157 -7.88 -9.77 0.22
N LEU A 158 -7.74 -8.56 -0.35
CA LEU A 158 -6.50 -8.08 -0.95
C LEU A 158 -5.45 -7.90 0.13
N ARG A 159 -4.32 -8.62 0.04
CA ARG A 159 -3.31 -8.64 1.11
C ARG A 159 -2.14 -7.73 0.82
N THR A 160 -1.72 -7.73 -0.43
CA THR A 160 -0.53 -7.05 -0.95
C THR A 160 -0.80 -6.67 -2.40
N VAL A 161 -0.31 -5.51 -2.79
CA VAL A 161 -0.23 -5.09 -4.18
C VAL A 161 1.16 -4.47 -4.38
N ALA A 162 1.88 -4.93 -5.39
CA ALA A 162 3.09 -4.28 -5.83
C ALA A 162 2.69 -3.10 -6.72
N LEU A 163 2.88 -1.87 -6.24
CA LEU A 163 2.65 -0.68 -7.06
C LEU A 163 3.81 -0.50 -8.04
N PRO A 164 3.53 -0.30 -9.34
CA PRO A 164 4.57 -0.22 -10.35
C PRO A 164 5.41 1.06 -10.18
N SER A 165 6.67 0.98 -10.58
CA SER A 165 7.64 2.07 -10.40
C SER A 165 7.33 3.31 -11.24
N SER A 166 6.46 3.20 -12.25
CA SER A 166 5.98 4.30 -13.08
C SER A 166 4.72 4.99 -12.54
N LEU A 167 4.11 4.48 -11.47
CA LEU A 167 2.86 5.00 -10.93
C LEU A 167 3.05 6.43 -10.42
N THR A 168 2.20 7.35 -10.87
CA THR A 168 2.27 8.78 -10.52
C THR A 168 1.09 9.26 -9.68
N GLU A 169 -0.05 8.58 -9.77
CA GLU A 169 -1.30 8.97 -9.10
C GLU A 169 -2.06 7.77 -8.55
N ILE A 170 -2.54 7.91 -7.30
CA ILE A 170 -3.51 7.02 -6.66
C ILE A 170 -4.82 7.79 -6.49
N GLY A 171 -5.85 7.36 -7.21
CA GLY A 171 -7.14 8.04 -7.30
C GLY A 171 -8.04 7.89 -6.07
N PRO A 172 -9.19 8.57 -6.08
CA PRO A 172 -10.18 8.50 -5.01
C PRO A 172 -10.62 7.08 -4.72
N SER A 173 -10.82 6.72 -3.45
CA SER A 173 -11.30 5.39 -3.04
C SER A 173 -10.54 4.19 -3.62
N ALA A 174 -9.32 4.36 -4.16
CA ALA A 174 -8.65 3.34 -4.97
C ALA A 174 -8.45 2.01 -4.23
N PHE A 175 -8.28 2.06 -2.91
CA PHE A 175 -8.18 0.91 -2.01
C PHE A 175 -9.22 0.97 -0.88
N GLU A 176 -10.26 1.80 -0.99
CA GLU A 176 -11.25 1.94 0.08
C GLU A 176 -11.84 0.57 0.46
N GLY A 177 -11.92 0.28 1.75
CA GLY A 177 -12.46 -0.99 2.26
C GLY A 177 -11.56 -2.21 2.02
N CYS A 178 -10.29 -2.07 1.63
CA CYS A 178 -9.36 -3.19 1.54
C CYS A 178 -8.90 -3.68 2.95
N LEU A 179 -9.79 -4.36 3.68
CA LEU A 179 -9.62 -4.69 5.11
C LEU A 179 -8.39 -5.55 5.43
N ARG A 180 -7.90 -6.34 4.46
CA ARG A 180 -6.74 -7.23 4.64
C ARG A 180 -5.44 -6.68 4.06
N LEU A 181 -5.46 -5.47 3.50
CA LEU A 181 -4.26 -4.85 2.94
C LEU A 181 -3.39 -4.33 4.09
N ARG A 182 -2.33 -5.07 4.40
CA ARG A 182 -1.50 -4.81 5.60
C ARG A 182 -0.30 -3.92 5.34
N LYS A 183 0.30 -4.06 4.16
CA LYS A 183 1.52 -3.34 3.80
C LYS A 183 1.44 -2.91 2.35
N LEU A 184 1.78 -1.65 2.11
CA LEU A 184 1.85 -1.10 0.77
C LEU A 184 3.04 -0.15 0.68
N ALA A 185 3.99 -0.47 -0.19
CA ALA A 185 5.10 0.43 -0.52
C ALA A 185 4.64 1.42 -1.57
N VAL A 186 4.79 2.72 -1.28
CA VAL A 186 4.43 3.78 -2.22
C VAL A 186 5.67 4.18 -3.04
N PRO A 187 5.68 3.97 -4.36
CA PRO A 187 6.82 4.29 -5.21
C PRO A 187 7.21 5.77 -5.14
N ALA A 188 8.50 6.07 -5.36
CA ALA A 188 9.01 7.45 -5.36
C ALA A 188 8.35 8.36 -6.41
N SER A 189 7.83 7.78 -7.49
CA SER A 189 7.16 8.46 -8.60
C SER A 189 5.77 9.00 -8.25
N VAL A 190 5.12 8.48 -7.20
CA VAL A 190 3.77 8.90 -6.83
C VAL A 190 3.79 10.34 -6.31
N SER A 191 3.12 11.22 -7.05
CA SER A 191 3.04 12.67 -6.77
C SER A 191 1.62 13.13 -6.42
N LYS A 192 0.67 12.20 -6.36
CA LYS A 192 -0.71 12.50 -5.98
C LYS A 192 -1.37 11.27 -5.37
N ILE A 193 -1.98 11.45 -4.21
CA ILE A 193 -2.80 10.46 -3.51
C ILE A 193 -4.08 11.19 -3.11
N ALA A 194 -5.25 10.65 -3.47
CA ALA A 194 -6.53 11.21 -3.05
C ALA A 194 -6.79 10.98 -1.56
N ASP A 195 -7.49 11.91 -0.90
CA ASP A 195 -7.72 11.92 0.56
C ASP A 195 -8.40 10.64 1.06
N ASP A 196 -9.30 10.05 0.27
CA ASP A 196 -10.04 8.83 0.59
C ASP A 196 -9.45 7.55 -0.01
N ALA A 197 -8.27 7.62 -0.66
CA ALA A 197 -7.67 6.49 -1.38
C ALA A 197 -7.55 5.21 -0.55
N PHE A 198 -7.40 5.33 0.78
CA PHE A 198 -7.26 4.23 1.73
C PHE A 198 -8.31 4.24 2.84
N ALA A 199 -9.47 4.86 2.62
CA ALA A 199 -10.55 4.90 3.60
C ALA A 199 -10.97 3.47 4.02
N GLY A 200 -11.13 3.21 5.33
CA GLY A 200 -11.50 1.88 5.83
C GLY A 200 -10.39 0.82 5.78
N CYS A 201 -9.15 1.16 5.40
CA CYS A 201 -8.00 0.26 5.48
C CYS A 201 -7.40 0.22 6.90
N GLU A 202 -8.12 -0.41 7.84
CA GLU A 202 -7.79 -0.32 9.28
C GLU A 202 -6.44 -0.93 9.68
N ALA A 203 -5.94 -1.92 8.93
CA ALA A 203 -4.70 -2.63 9.24
C ALA A 203 -3.51 -2.20 8.36
N LEU A 204 -3.66 -1.11 7.60
CA LEU A 204 -2.69 -0.68 6.61
C LEU A 204 -1.50 0.02 7.25
N ILE A 205 -0.31 -0.48 6.91
CA ILE A 205 0.97 0.18 7.16
C ILE A 205 1.53 0.65 5.82
N LEU A 206 1.71 1.95 5.65
CA LEU A 206 2.37 2.51 4.47
C LEU A 206 3.89 2.47 4.65
N ASP A 207 4.56 1.89 3.66
CA ASP A 207 6.01 2.04 3.51
C ASP A 207 6.29 3.25 2.61
N CYS A 208 6.79 4.30 3.25
CA CYS A 208 7.03 5.60 2.63
C CYS A 208 8.52 5.93 2.50
N GLU A 209 9.43 4.94 2.64
CA GLU A 209 10.89 5.19 2.64
C GLU A 209 11.34 6.03 1.43
N SER A 210 10.77 5.75 0.25
CA SER A 210 11.11 6.44 -0.99
C SER A 210 10.18 7.60 -1.36
N ASN A 211 9.16 7.92 -0.56
CA ASN A 211 8.14 8.90 -0.93
C ASN A 211 7.72 9.80 0.25
N ALA A 212 8.25 11.03 0.26
CA ALA A 212 7.95 12.03 1.29
C ALA A 212 6.48 12.51 1.27
N MET A 213 5.82 12.50 0.11
CA MET A 213 4.39 12.85 0.01
C MET A 213 3.52 11.76 0.64
N ALA A 214 3.83 10.49 0.42
CA ALA A 214 3.16 9.38 1.08
C ALA A 214 3.31 9.44 2.60
N ALA A 215 4.49 9.83 3.09
CA ALA A 215 4.70 10.04 4.52
C ALA A 215 3.82 11.18 5.08
N ALA A 216 3.73 12.31 4.37
CA ALA A 216 2.86 13.43 4.77
C ALA A 216 1.37 13.06 4.69
N PHE A 217 0.99 12.28 3.68
CA PHE A 217 -0.38 11.75 3.53
C PHE A 217 -0.75 10.85 4.70
N ALA A 218 0.16 9.93 5.09
CA ALA A 218 -0.06 9.02 6.21
C ALA A 218 -0.22 9.78 7.54
N GLU A 219 0.59 10.83 7.76
CA GLU A 219 0.47 11.71 8.92
C GLU A 219 -0.90 12.43 8.96
N ALA A 220 -1.35 12.98 7.82
CA ALA A 220 -2.61 13.70 7.73
C ALA A 220 -3.84 12.80 7.99
N HIS A 221 -3.77 11.52 7.62
CA HIS A 221 -4.88 10.57 7.71
C HIS A 221 -4.75 9.57 8.87
N SER A 222 -3.75 9.75 9.75
CA SER A 222 -3.47 8.85 10.88
C SER A 222 -3.26 7.39 10.47
N ILE A 223 -2.57 7.16 9.35
CA ILE A 223 -2.22 5.83 8.85
C ILE A 223 -0.86 5.43 9.42
N ASP A 224 -0.75 4.18 9.90
CA ASP A 224 0.50 3.65 10.40
C ASP A 224 1.55 3.57 9.29
N THR A 225 2.82 3.77 9.65
CA THR A 225 3.94 3.79 8.70
C THR A 225 5.09 2.95 9.20
N SER A 226 5.75 2.21 8.31
CA SER A 226 6.92 1.41 8.65
C SER A 226 8.17 2.30 8.72
N PHE A 227 8.26 3.14 9.76
CA PHE A 227 9.45 3.94 9.99
C PHE A 227 10.58 3.09 10.61
N PHE A 228 11.51 2.57 9.79
CA PHE A 228 12.89 2.45 10.25
C PHE A 228 13.51 3.83 10.14
N THR A 229 13.27 4.69 11.12
CA THR A 229 13.99 5.97 11.17
C THR A 229 15.45 5.68 11.50
N THR A 230 16.25 5.43 10.47
CA THR A 230 17.71 5.55 10.53
C THR A 230 18.08 6.91 11.15
N SER A 231 17.27 7.95 10.91
CA SER A 231 17.39 9.26 11.54
C SER A 231 17.20 9.26 13.07
N THR A 232 16.17 8.60 13.63
CA THR A 232 16.00 8.57 15.10
C THR A 232 17.02 7.66 15.76
N PHE A 233 17.38 6.54 15.14
CA PHE A 233 18.41 5.64 15.65
C PHE A 233 19.79 6.29 15.62
N VAL A 234 20.16 6.99 14.54
CA VAL A 234 21.40 7.77 14.44
C VAL A 234 21.39 8.94 15.42
N LEU A 235 20.27 9.64 15.61
CA LEU A 235 20.14 10.71 16.59
C LEU A 235 20.26 10.16 18.03
N LEU A 236 19.63 9.02 18.34
CA LEU A 236 19.75 8.32 19.63
C LEU A 236 21.19 7.86 19.87
N LEU A 237 21.85 7.28 18.86
CA LEU A 237 23.25 6.85 18.96
C LEU A 237 24.19 8.05 19.17
N ALA A 238 23.98 9.14 18.43
CA ALA A 238 24.77 10.37 18.56
C ALA A 238 24.58 11.03 19.93
N VAL A 239 23.35 11.09 20.45
CA VAL A 239 23.06 11.59 21.80
C VAL A 239 23.65 10.67 22.87
N ALA A 240 23.53 9.35 22.71
CA ALA A 240 24.07 8.36 23.64
C ALA A 240 25.61 8.40 23.71
N LEU A 241 26.30 8.70 22.61
CA LEU A 241 27.77 8.79 22.57
C LEU A 241 28.31 10.14 23.07
N THR A 242 27.56 11.24 22.88
CA THR A 242 28.02 12.59 23.26
C THR A 242 27.79 12.94 24.74
N LEU A 243 26.72 12.42 25.35
CA LEU A 243 26.42 12.61 26.78
C LEU A 243 27.53 12.13 27.75
N PRO A 244 28.08 10.91 27.64
CA PRO A 244 29.12 10.42 28.55
C PRO A 244 30.44 11.18 28.40
N LEU A 245 30.80 11.60 27.19
CA LEU A 245 31.99 12.41 26.93
C LEU A 245 31.88 13.79 27.61
N PHE A 246 30.71 14.42 27.51
CA PHE A 246 30.42 15.69 28.16
C PHE A 246 30.47 15.59 29.70
N LEU A 247 29.93 14.49 30.25
CA LEU A 247 29.98 14.21 31.69
C LEU A 247 31.42 14.02 32.20
N LEU A 248 32.26 13.30 31.45
CA LEU A 248 33.69 13.10 31.76
C LEU A 248 34.46 14.43 31.78
N LEU A 249 34.20 15.33 30.82
CA LEU A 249 34.81 16.67 30.78
C LEU A 249 34.41 17.54 31.98
N LEU A 250 33.15 17.45 32.43
CA LEU A 250 32.69 18.16 33.62
C LEU A 250 33.33 17.61 34.90
N LEU A 251 33.46 16.29 35.02
CA LEU A 251 34.16 15.64 36.14
C LEU A 251 35.64 16.01 36.14
N ALA A 252 36.31 15.98 35.00
CA ALA A 252 37.71 16.40 34.85
C ALA A 252 37.91 17.86 35.29
N ARG A 253 37.02 18.78 34.87
CA ARG A 253 37.05 20.20 35.31
C ARG A 253 36.81 20.35 36.81
N CYS A 254 35.93 19.55 37.40
CA CYS A 254 35.68 19.56 38.85
C CYS A 254 36.89 19.08 39.65
N LEU A 255 37.53 17.99 39.20
CA LEU A 255 38.75 17.46 39.84
C LEU A 255 39.92 18.44 39.70
N TYR A 256 40.10 19.05 38.52
CA TYR A 256 41.13 20.06 38.29
C TYR A 256 40.97 21.29 39.21
N ARG A 257 39.73 21.81 39.37
CA ARG A 257 39.46 22.93 40.28
C ARG A 257 39.68 22.58 41.76
N ARG A 258 39.42 21.32 42.16
CA ARG A 258 39.71 20.86 43.53
C ARG A 258 41.20 20.76 43.80
N SER A 259 41.98 20.25 42.83
CA SER A 259 43.44 20.18 42.94
C SER A 259 44.07 21.57 43.10
N LYS A 260 43.59 22.58 42.36
CA LYS A 260 44.12 23.96 42.44
C LYS A 260 43.76 24.71 43.74
N LYS A 261 42.74 24.26 44.48
CA LYS A 261 42.37 24.82 45.80
C LYS A 261 43.11 24.18 46.98
N SER A 262 43.87 23.11 46.74
CA SER A 262 44.60 22.35 47.77
C SER A 262 46.10 22.67 47.81
N LYS A 263 46.55 23.68 47.06
CA LYS A 263 47.88 24.29 47.11
C LYS A 263 47.71 25.74 47.53
#